data_AF-A0A2K2V624-F1
#
_entry.id   AF-A0A2K2V624-F1
#
_cell.length_a   1.000
_cell.length_b   1.000
_cell.length_c   1.000
_cell.angle_alpha   90.00
_cell.angle_beta   90.00
_cell.angle_gamma   90.00
#
_symmetry.space_group_name_H-M   'P 1'
#
loop_
_entity.id
_entity.type
_entity.pdbx_description
1 polymer ?
#
loop_
_entity_poly.entity_id
_entity_poly.type
_entity_poly.pdbx_seq_one_letter_code
_entity_poly.pdbx_strand_id
1 'polypeptide(L)'
;MSIDIRRKLELAIAGVRYIEIRSLFKKRRIKLPENSEKIDLVNPVKVMGGYLDVLNGRARLVPYSSSEGIDGIAQLLLDYARGIYPDRPDLEEAFETRRSRIIEVTDGLLADEKRDLLAEEIALRSTKLWPILSLAMSDGVTELYGVLGSCVYLDHIFLGRITVENVVLDERELDKIITVVECS
;
A
#
# COMPACT_ATOMS: atom_id res chain seq x y z
N MET A 1 1.21 26.33 14.33
CA MET A 1 2.26 26.73 13.37
C MET A 1 2.75 25.49 12.66
N SER A 2 2.15 25.17 11.52
CA SER A 2 2.52 24.01 10.72
C SER A 2 3.80 24.36 9.96
N ILE A 3 4.88 23.61 10.19
CA ILE A 3 5.93 23.53 9.17
C ILE A 3 5.24 22.94 7.94
N ASP A 4 5.23 23.72 6.84
CA ASP A 4 4.73 23.34 5.53
C ASP A 4 5.15 21.89 5.21
N ILE A 5 4.16 21.02 4.93
CA ILE A 5 4.41 19.60 4.63
C ILE A 5 5.46 19.47 3.52
N ARG A 6 5.46 20.37 2.55
CA ARG A 6 6.45 20.40 1.46
C ARG A 6 7.88 20.52 2.00
N ARG A 7 8.09 21.42 2.96
CA ARG A 7 9.39 21.59 3.63
C ARG A 7 9.80 20.35 4.43
N LYS A 8 8.86 19.65 5.06
CA LYS A 8 9.16 18.38 5.76
C LYS A 8 9.60 17.29 4.78
N LEU A 9 8.95 17.22 3.62
CA LEU A 9 9.27 16.26 2.56
C LEU A 9 10.65 16.56 1.94
N GLU A 10 10.93 17.82 1.63
CA GLU A 10 12.25 18.25 1.13
C GLU A 10 13.38 17.83 2.08
N LEU A 11 13.20 18.05 3.39
CA LEU A 11 14.17 17.63 4.41
C LEU A 11 14.30 16.10 4.48
N ALA A 12 13.19 15.37 4.44
CA ALA A 12 13.19 13.91 4.47
C ALA A 12 13.90 13.31 3.24
N ILE A 13 13.66 13.85 2.05
CA ILE A 13 14.29 13.44 0.79
C ILE A 13 15.78 13.77 0.78
N ALA A 14 16.17 14.93 1.32
CA ALA A 14 17.57 15.31 1.50
C ALA A 14 18.31 14.46 2.56
N GLY A 15 17.65 13.49 3.18
CA GLY A 15 18.23 12.62 4.20
C GLY A 15 18.43 13.31 5.55
N VAL A 16 17.84 14.51 5.75
CA VAL A 16 17.87 15.22 7.02
C VAL A 16 16.90 14.52 7.97
N ARG A 17 17.44 13.64 8.81
CA ARG A 17 16.66 12.89 9.80
C ARG A 17 16.03 13.86 10.79
N TYR A 18 14.73 14.12 10.68
CA TYR A 18 13.94 14.57 11.81
C TYR A 18 13.93 13.44 12.83
N ILE A 19 14.66 13.62 13.92
CA ILE A 19 14.60 12.73 15.07
C ILE A 19 13.34 13.10 15.84
N GLU A 20 12.29 12.29 15.70
CA GLU A 20 11.44 11.97 16.84
C GLU A 20 11.20 10.45 16.85
N ILE A 21 11.65 9.81 17.92
CA ILE A 21 11.92 8.38 18.08
C ILE A 21 10.59 7.67 18.40
N ARG A 22 10.20 6.53 17.79
CA ARG A 22 10.58 5.14 18.16
C ARG A 22 10.08 4.15 17.09
N SER A 23 10.99 3.57 16.32
CA SER A 23 10.74 2.34 15.55
C SER A 23 11.82 1.32 15.86
N LEU A 24 11.40 0.25 16.54
CA LEU A 24 12.19 -0.93 16.90
C LEU A 24 12.07 -1.97 15.78
N PHE A 25 12.72 -1.79 14.63
CA PHE A 25 12.81 -2.89 13.66
C PHE A 25 14.22 -3.03 13.07
N LYS A 26 14.88 -4.14 13.45
CA LYS A 26 16.11 -4.64 12.83
C LYS A 26 15.80 -5.03 11.37
N LYS A 27 16.47 -4.39 10.41
CA LYS A 27 16.51 -4.84 9.01
C LYS A 27 17.10 -6.25 8.93
N ARG A 28 16.31 -7.26 8.53
CA ARG A 28 16.84 -8.52 7.99
C ARG A 28 16.85 -8.41 6.47
N ARG A 29 18.05 -8.38 5.86
CA ARG A 29 18.22 -8.64 4.43
C ARG A 29 18.03 -10.14 4.22
N ILE A 30 17.02 -10.53 3.46
CA ILE A 30 16.80 -11.91 3.02
C ILE A 30 17.50 -12.07 1.67
N LYS A 31 18.36 -13.09 1.52
CA LYS A 31 18.89 -13.50 0.23
C LYS A 31 17.90 -14.46 -0.42
N LEU A 32 17.51 -14.18 -1.67
CA LEU A 32 16.68 -15.07 -2.48
C LEU A 32 17.50 -16.29 -2.94
N PRO A 33 16.93 -17.52 -2.93
CA PRO A 33 17.55 -18.68 -3.55
C PRO A 33 17.39 -18.63 -5.08
N GLU A 34 18.44 -19.08 -5.78
CA GLU A 34 18.45 -19.25 -7.23
C GLU A 34 17.74 -20.55 -7.64
N ASN A 35 16.94 -20.42 -8.71
CA ASN A 35 16.33 -21.46 -9.55
C ASN A 35 15.03 -22.13 -9.07
N SER A 36 13.96 -21.86 -9.83
CA SER A 36 13.13 -22.89 -10.44
C SER A 36 12.41 -22.32 -11.66
N GLU A 37 12.63 -22.92 -12.82
CA GLU A 37 11.95 -22.64 -14.09
C GLU A 37 10.43 -22.78 -13.95
N LYS A 38 9.69 -21.70 -14.22
CA LYS A 38 8.27 -21.67 -14.60
C LYS A 38 7.92 -20.23 -14.91
N ILE A 39 7.63 -19.94 -16.19
CA ILE A 39 7.01 -18.73 -16.78
C ILE A 39 7.49 -17.43 -16.14
N ASP A 40 8.19 -16.58 -16.90
CA ASP A 40 8.63 -15.23 -16.51
C ASP A 40 7.45 -14.31 -16.11
N LEU A 41 6.82 -14.62 -14.99
CA LEU A 41 6.02 -13.71 -14.19
C LEU A 41 7.05 -12.89 -13.44
N VAL A 42 7.11 -11.60 -13.77
CA VAL A 42 7.98 -10.64 -13.09
C VAL A 42 7.56 -10.62 -11.63
N ASN A 43 8.25 -11.38 -10.80
CA ASN A 43 8.18 -11.27 -9.36
C ASN A 43 8.99 -10.01 -8.99
N PRO A 44 8.40 -9.00 -8.36
CA PRO A 44 7.10 -9.01 -7.67
C PRO A 44 5.91 -8.58 -8.54
N VAL A 45 4.72 -9.15 -8.26
CA VAL A 45 3.47 -8.87 -8.98
C VAL A 45 2.92 -7.53 -8.51
N LYS A 46 2.73 -6.58 -9.43
CA LYS A 46 2.19 -5.26 -9.09
C LYS A 46 0.75 -5.38 -8.59
N VAL A 47 0.47 -4.70 -7.49
CA VAL A 47 -0.88 -4.51 -6.94
C VAL A 47 -1.08 -3.03 -6.67
N MET A 48 -2.33 -2.61 -6.47
CA MET A 48 -2.63 -1.21 -6.19
C MET A 48 -1.91 -0.76 -4.90
N GLY A 49 -1.03 0.25 -5.00
CA GLY A 49 -0.24 0.77 -3.89
C GLY A 49 0.95 -0.10 -3.43
N GLY A 50 1.34 -1.13 -4.19
CA GLY A 50 2.48 -1.96 -3.82
C GLY A 50 2.71 -3.17 -4.73
N TYR A 51 3.25 -4.24 -4.13
CA TYR A 51 3.52 -5.47 -4.85
C TYR A 51 3.27 -6.70 -3.97
N LEU A 52 2.98 -7.84 -4.60
CA LEU A 52 3.01 -9.15 -3.99
C LEU A 52 4.36 -9.80 -4.28
N ASP A 53 5.12 -10.06 -3.21
CA ASP A 53 6.32 -10.91 -3.26
C ASP A 53 5.88 -12.37 -3.15
N VAL A 54 5.89 -13.10 -4.27
CA VAL A 54 5.30 -14.43 -4.40
C VAL A 54 6.38 -15.51 -4.32
N LEU A 55 6.19 -16.52 -3.47
CA LEU A 55 7.05 -17.69 -3.38
C LEU A 55 6.22 -18.93 -3.04
N ASN A 56 6.24 -19.94 -3.93
CA ASN A 56 5.62 -21.26 -3.72
C ASN A 56 4.14 -21.21 -3.29
N GLY A 57 3.31 -20.44 -4.01
CA GLY A 57 1.86 -20.32 -3.71
C GLY A 57 1.55 -19.48 -2.47
N ARG A 58 2.55 -18.78 -1.94
CA ARG A 58 2.40 -17.83 -0.83
C ARG A 58 2.88 -16.47 -1.29
N ALA A 59 2.29 -15.42 -0.76
CA ALA A 59 2.68 -14.06 -1.05
C ALA A 59 2.74 -13.19 0.18
N ARG A 60 3.52 -12.12 0.09
CA ARG A 60 3.51 -11.02 1.05
C ARG A 60 3.16 -9.74 0.32
N LEU A 61 2.16 -9.02 0.81
CA LEU A 61 1.86 -7.68 0.36
C LEU A 61 2.92 -6.72 0.90
N VAL A 62 3.66 -6.09 0.00
CA VAL A 62 4.71 -5.11 0.30
C VAL A 62 4.25 -3.75 -0.22
N PRO A 63 4.04 -2.75 0.66
CA PRO A 63 3.74 -1.39 0.22
C PRO A 63 4.88 -0.82 -0.63
N TYR A 64 4.55 0.00 -1.63
CA TYR A 64 5.53 0.63 -2.51
C TYR A 64 6.64 1.37 -1.74
N SER A 65 6.26 2.11 -0.71
CA SER A 65 7.16 2.88 0.13
C SER A 65 8.18 2.01 0.86
N SER A 66 7.78 0.81 1.28
CA SER A 66 8.68 -0.15 1.92
C SER A 66 9.64 -0.80 0.92
N SER A 67 9.19 -1.11 -0.31
CA SER A 67 10.09 -1.64 -1.35
C SER A 67 11.15 -0.62 -1.78
N GLU A 68 10.79 0.67 -1.79
CA GLU A 68 11.71 1.77 -2.13
C GLU A 68 12.52 2.29 -0.93
N GLY A 69 12.22 1.84 0.29
CA GLY A 69 12.89 2.29 1.52
C GLY A 69 12.59 3.74 1.91
N ILE A 70 11.41 4.25 1.53
CA ILE A 70 10.93 5.61 1.78
C ILE A 70 9.78 5.65 2.80
N ASP A 71 9.70 4.68 3.71
CA ASP A 71 8.63 4.55 4.72
C ASP A 71 8.42 5.84 5.55
N GLY A 72 9.49 6.58 5.84
CA GLY A 72 9.41 7.85 6.58
C GLY A 72 8.65 8.93 5.80
N ILE A 73 8.85 9.01 4.48
CA ILE A 73 8.11 9.92 3.60
C ILE A 73 6.65 9.49 3.56
N ALA A 74 6.39 8.19 3.40
CA ALA A 74 5.03 7.64 3.41
C ALA A 74 4.28 7.97 4.71
N GLN A 75 4.93 7.85 5.86
CA GLN A 75 4.30 8.20 7.14
C GLN A 75 3.92 9.69 7.22
N LEU A 76 4.80 10.60 6.75
CA LEU A 76 4.49 12.03 6.70
C LEU A 76 3.29 12.33 5.79
N LEU A 77 3.22 11.67 4.64
CA LEU A 77 2.12 11.83 3.70
C LEU A 77 0.81 11.23 4.23
N LEU A 78 0.86 10.11 4.96
CA LEU A 78 -0.32 9.54 5.64
C LEU A 78 -0.87 10.50 6.70
N ASP A 79 0.00 11.12 7.48
CA ASP A 79 -0.43 12.10 8.48
C ASP A 79 -1.01 13.36 7.83
N TYR A 80 -0.47 13.77 6.69
CA TYR A 80 -1.01 14.87 5.89
C TYR A 80 -2.36 14.54 5.24
N ALA A 81 -2.56 13.30 4.76
CA ALA A 81 -3.80 12.86 4.14
C ALA A 81 -4.99 12.80 5.13
N ARG A 82 -4.71 12.76 6.44
CA ARG A 82 -5.75 12.82 7.48
C ARG A 82 -6.45 14.17 7.41
N GLY A 83 -7.79 14.15 7.45
CA GLY A 83 -8.57 15.38 7.37
C GLY A 83 -8.89 15.82 5.94
N ILE A 84 -8.31 15.18 4.93
CA ILE A 84 -8.64 15.44 3.53
C ILE A 84 -9.82 14.55 3.16
N TYR A 85 -10.96 15.17 2.95
CA TYR A 85 -12.21 14.51 2.60
C TYR A 85 -12.86 15.26 1.42
N PRO A 86 -13.48 14.52 0.49
CA PRO A 86 -14.37 15.10 -0.50
C PRO A 86 -15.63 15.68 0.18
N ASP A 87 -16.34 16.53 -0.55
CA ASP A 87 -17.59 17.14 -0.07
C ASP A 87 -18.71 16.10 0.11
N ARG A 88 -18.64 14.99 -0.64
CA ARG A 88 -19.58 13.87 -0.57
C ARG A 88 -18.89 12.61 -0.05
N PRO A 89 -19.54 11.80 0.78
CA PRO A 89 -18.96 10.56 1.29
C PRO A 89 -18.94 9.47 0.21
N ASP A 90 -18.03 9.60 -0.75
CA ASP A 90 -17.79 8.63 -1.82
C ASP A 90 -16.35 8.10 -1.73
N LEU A 91 -16.20 6.77 -1.84
CA LEU A 91 -14.90 6.12 -1.63
C LEU A 91 -13.92 6.43 -2.77
N GLU A 92 -14.40 6.42 -4.01
CA GLU A 92 -13.60 6.69 -5.20
C GLU A 92 -13.18 8.17 -5.22
N GLU A 93 -14.11 9.09 -4.95
CA GLU A 93 -13.85 10.51 -4.82
C GLU A 93 -12.86 10.78 -3.67
N ALA A 94 -13.00 10.08 -2.54
CA ALA A 94 -12.08 10.22 -1.41
C ALA A 94 -10.68 9.69 -1.73
N PHE A 95 -10.58 8.61 -2.50
CA PHE A 95 -9.32 8.09 -2.99
C PHE A 95 -8.66 9.09 -3.95
N GLU A 96 -9.35 9.54 -4.98
CA GLU A 96 -8.79 10.44 -6.00
C GLU A 96 -8.46 11.83 -5.45
N THR A 97 -9.29 12.36 -4.54
CA THR A 97 -9.01 13.65 -3.87
C THR A 97 -7.69 13.58 -3.10
N ARG A 98 -7.49 12.51 -2.34
CA ARG A 98 -6.24 12.34 -1.57
C ARG A 98 -5.07 12.07 -2.48
N ARG A 99 -5.21 11.18 -3.47
CA ARG A 99 -4.17 10.89 -4.47
C ARG A 99 -3.70 12.16 -5.16
N SER A 100 -4.62 12.96 -5.69
CA SER A 100 -4.33 14.26 -6.32
C SER A 100 -3.60 15.21 -5.38
N ARG A 101 -4.02 15.27 -4.11
CA ARG A 101 -3.40 16.15 -3.12
C ARG A 101 -2.02 15.70 -2.69
N ILE A 102 -1.75 14.38 -2.69
CA ILE A 102 -0.40 13.84 -2.48
C ILE A 102 0.50 14.17 -3.67
N ILE A 103 0.01 14.00 -4.90
CA ILE A 103 0.73 14.37 -6.14
C ILE A 103 1.16 15.84 -6.08
N GLU A 104 0.24 16.75 -5.74
CA GLU A 104 0.53 18.18 -5.65
C GLU A 104 1.66 18.53 -4.67
N VAL A 105 1.65 17.94 -3.46
CA VAL A 105 2.67 18.26 -2.44
C VAL A 105 4.00 17.56 -2.68
N THR A 106 4.02 16.53 -3.52
CA THR A 106 5.23 15.79 -3.92
C THR A 106 5.74 16.21 -5.30
N ASP A 107 5.08 17.16 -5.95
CA ASP A 107 5.44 17.62 -7.29
C ASP A 107 6.83 18.29 -7.30
N GLY A 108 7.66 17.85 -8.24
CA GLY A 108 9.07 18.24 -8.33
C GLY A 108 9.99 17.67 -7.24
N LEU A 109 9.47 16.88 -6.30
CA LEU A 109 10.27 16.22 -5.25
C LEU A 109 10.65 14.77 -5.59
N LEU A 110 9.82 14.09 -6.37
CA LEU A 110 10.01 12.72 -6.83
C LEU A 110 9.83 12.65 -8.35
N ALA A 111 10.43 11.64 -8.99
CA ALA A 111 10.14 11.34 -10.39
C ALA A 111 8.67 10.94 -10.55
N ASP A 112 8.04 11.30 -11.68
CA ASP A 112 6.59 11.15 -11.90
C ASP A 112 6.08 9.74 -11.59
N GLU A 113 6.74 8.69 -12.10
CA GLU A 113 6.35 7.30 -11.83
C GLU A 113 6.38 6.95 -10.33
N LYS A 114 7.43 7.39 -9.62
CA LYS A 114 7.54 7.14 -8.17
C LYS A 114 6.51 7.92 -7.38
N ARG A 115 6.23 9.14 -7.82
CA ARG A 115 5.22 10.03 -7.24
C ARG A 115 3.84 9.38 -7.34
N ASP A 116 3.50 8.87 -8.52
CA ASP A 116 2.17 8.30 -8.78
C ASP A 116 1.94 7.00 -8.00
N LEU A 117 2.95 6.12 -7.93
CA LEU A 117 2.88 4.88 -7.14
C LEU A 117 2.78 5.17 -5.63
N LEU A 118 3.55 6.13 -5.13
CA LEU A 118 3.46 6.55 -3.73
C LEU A 118 2.10 7.20 -3.44
N ALA A 119 1.61 8.07 -4.31
CA ALA A 119 0.31 8.72 -4.13
C ALA A 119 -0.83 7.70 -4.07
N GLU A 120 -0.81 6.68 -4.94
CA GLU A 120 -1.75 5.57 -4.93
C GLU A 120 -1.71 4.79 -3.61
N GLU A 121 -0.50 4.40 -3.15
CA GLU A 121 -0.34 3.72 -1.86
C GLU A 121 -0.92 4.56 -0.70
N ILE A 122 -0.55 5.84 -0.62
CA ILE A 122 -0.96 6.70 0.49
C ILE A 122 -2.47 6.95 0.48
N ALA A 123 -3.03 7.21 -0.70
CA ALA A 123 -4.47 7.38 -0.85
C ALA A 123 -5.19 6.12 -0.39
N LEU A 124 -4.74 4.93 -0.80
CA LEU A 124 -5.36 3.67 -0.41
C LEU A 124 -5.20 3.36 1.09
N ARG A 125 -4.01 3.53 1.64
CA ARG A 125 -3.75 3.33 3.08
C ARG A 125 -4.54 4.30 3.96
N SER A 126 -4.95 5.45 3.42
CA SER A 126 -5.76 6.44 4.15
C SER A 126 -7.26 6.10 4.22
N THR A 127 -7.80 5.26 3.32
CA THR A 127 -9.25 4.92 3.27
C THR A 127 -9.69 3.94 4.35
N LYS A 128 -8.76 3.45 5.19
CA LYS A 128 -8.93 2.32 6.13
C LYS A 128 -9.15 0.96 5.47
N LEU A 129 -9.41 0.88 4.16
CA LEU A 129 -9.67 -0.36 3.42
C LEU A 129 -8.42 -1.07 2.94
N TRP A 130 -7.25 -0.47 3.14
CA TRP A 130 -5.98 -1.19 3.08
C TRP A 130 -5.90 -2.22 4.22
N PRO A 131 -5.43 -3.45 3.96
CA PRO A 131 -4.85 -3.95 2.69
C PRO A 131 -5.85 -4.59 1.71
N ILE A 132 -7.08 -4.84 2.12
CA ILE A 132 -8.05 -5.63 1.35
C ILE A 132 -8.34 -5.02 -0.02
N LEU A 133 -8.58 -3.71 -0.08
CA LEU A 133 -8.90 -3.03 -1.34
C LEU A 133 -7.73 -3.05 -2.33
N SER A 134 -6.49 -3.07 -1.83
CA SER A 134 -5.29 -3.23 -2.67
C SER A 134 -5.35 -4.52 -3.46
N LEU A 135 -5.65 -5.62 -2.76
CA LEU A 135 -5.70 -6.94 -3.35
C LEU A 135 -6.92 -7.09 -4.27
N ALA A 136 -8.09 -6.63 -3.84
CA ALA A 136 -9.33 -6.81 -4.59
C ALA A 136 -9.36 -6.03 -5.92
N MET A 137 -8.73 -4.86 -5.98
CA MET A 137 -8.70 -3.99 -7.17
C MET A 137 -7.47 -4.20 -8.05
N SER A 138 -6.65 -5.21 -7.75
CA SER A 138 -5.44 -5.46 -8.52
C SER A 138 -5.71 -6.16 -9.84
N ASP A 139 -5.02 -5.72 -10.88
CA ASP A 139 -5.10 -6.32 -12.21
C ASP A 139 -4.81 -7.83 -12.15
N GLY A 140 -5.67 -8.61 -12.79
CA GLY A 140 -5.54 -10.06 -12.87
C GLY A 140 -6.02 -10.83 -11.63
N VAL A 141 -6.42 -10.15 -10.56
CA VAL A 141 -7.12 -10.79 -9.43
C VAL A 141 -8.56 -11.01 -9.83
N THR A 142 -9.02 -12.27 -9.73
CA THR A 142 -10.41 -12.61 -10.03
C THR A 142 -11.24 -12.65 -8.76
N GLU A 143 -10.67 -13.17 -7.67
CA GLU A 143 -11.41 -13.42 -6.43
C GLU A 143 -10.48 -13.25 -5.22
N LEU A 144 -11.04 -12.73 -4.13
CA LEU A 144 -10.39 -12.61 -2.82
C LEU A 144 -11.26 -13.32 -1.78
N TYR A 145 -10.66 -14.23 -1.03
CA TYR A 145 -11.31 -15.06 -0.04
C TYR A 145 -10.66 -14.90 1.33
N GLY A 146 -11.41 -15.15 2.38
CA GLY A 146 -10.87 -15.21 3.73
C GLY A 146 -11.80 -15.97 4.67
N VAL A 147 -11.20 -16.57 5.69
CA VAL A 147 -11.90 -17.09 6.86
C VAL A 147 -11.52 -16.22 8.04
N LEU A 148 -12.49 -15.86 8.88
CA LEU A 148 -12.23 -15.02 10.05
C LEU A 148 -11.10 -15.62 10.92
N GLY A 149 -10.12 -14.79 11.25
CA GLY A 149 -8.92 -15.18 11.99
C GLY A 149 -7.81 -15.84 11.15
N SER A 150 -7.99 -15.97 9.83
CA SER A 150 -7.01 -16.59 8.92
C SER A 150 -6.46 -15.59 7.89
N CYS A 151 -5.33 -15.96 7.27
CA CYS A 151 -4.80 -15.21 6.14
C CYS A 151 -5.78 -15.23 4.95
N VAL A 152 -5.76 -14.18 4.14
CA VAL A 152 -6.57 -14.10 2.93
C VAL A 152 -5.97 -14.93 1.79
N TYR A 153 -6.83 -15.45 0.92
CA TYR A 153 -6.47 -16.14 -0.30
C TYR A 153 -6.88 -15.30 -1.50
N LEU A 154 -6.06 -15.32 -2.54
CA LEU A 154 -6.24 -14.54 -3.74
C LEU A 154 -6.10 -15.47 -4.95
N ASP A 155 -7.11 -15.50 -5.80
CA ASP A 155 -7.08 -16.22 -7.07
C ASP A 155 -6.69 -15.23 -8.17
N HIS A 156 -5.59 -15.52 -8.88
CA HIS A 156 -5.03 -14.66 -9.91
C HIS A 156 -4.88 -15.41 -11.23
N ILE A 157 -5.22 -14.76 -12.35
CA ILE A 157 -5.29 -15.37 -13.69
C ILE A 157 -4.02 -16.12 -14.11
N PHE A 158 -2.84 -15.65 -13.68
CA PHE A 158 -1.56 -16.26 -14.02
C PHE A 158 -0.92 -17.09 -12.91
N LEU A 159 -1.30 -16.86 -11.65
CA LEU A 159 -0.61 -17.45 -10.50
C LEU A 159 -1.43 -18.59 -9.86
N GLY A 160 -2.70 -18.70 -10.23
CA GLY A 160 -3.67 -19.54 -9.53
C GLY A 160 -3.93 -19.00 -8.13
N ARG A 161 -4.25 -19.90 -7.21
CA ARG A 161 -4.54 -19.57 -5.82
C ARG A 161 -3.26 -19.30 -5.03
N ILE A 162 -3.20 -18.15 -4.38
CA ILE A 162 -2.11 -17.73 -3.50
C ILE A 162 -2.65 -17.42 -2.10
N THR A 163 -1.89 -17.74 -1.07
CA THR A 163 -2.14 -17.27 0.30
C THR A 163 -1.33 -16.01 0.59
N VAL A 164 -1.97 -14.91 1.01
CA VAL A 164 -1.27 -13.66 1.38
C VAL A 164 -0.98 -13.67 2.88
N GLU A 165 0.23 -14.06 3.26
CA GLU A 165 0.59 -14.45 4.63
C GLU A 165 0.52 -13.31 5.65
N ASN A 166 0.68 -12.06 5.22
CA ASN A 166 0.70 -10.88 6.10
C ASN A 166 -0.59 -10.07 6.08
N VAL A 167 -1.66 -10.63 5.51
CA VAL A 167 -3.01 -10.02 5.51
C VAL A 167 -3.98 -11.02 6.14
N VAL A 168 -4.44 -10.71 7.35
CA VAL A 168 -5.37 -11.54 8.13
C VAL A 168 -6.74 -10.89 8.10
N LEU A 169 -7.77 -11.67 7.81
CA LEU A 169 -9.16 -11.23 7.93
C LEU A 169 -9.59 -11.35 9.40
N ASP A 170 -9.42 -10.28 10.18
CA ASP A 170 -9.95 -10.19 11.54
C ASP A 170 -11.31 -9.49 11.57
N GLU A 171 -11.91 -9.37 12.76
CA GLU A 171 -13.22 -8.71 12.92
C GLU A 171 -13.19 -7.25 12.43
N ARG A 172 -12.07 -6.56 12.62
CA ARG A 172 -11.91 -5.17 12.20
C ARG A 172 -11.84 -5.05 10.67
N GLU A 173 -11.13 -5.94 10.00
CA GLU A 173 -11.10 -6.01 8.54
C GLU A 173 -12.46 -6.40 7.98
N LEU A 174 -13.16 -7.32 8.62
CA LEU A 174 -14.52 -7.70 8.23
C LEU A 174 -15.50 -6.52 8.37
N ASP A 175 -15.50 -5.80 9.48
CA ASP A 175 -16.37 -4.63 9.71
C ASP A 175 -16.17 -3.56 8.64
N LYS A 176 -14.92 -3.33 8.22
CA LYS A 176 -14.60 -2.40 7.14
C LYS A 176 -15.19 -2.86 5.81
N ILE A 177 -15.04 -4.14 5.47
CA ILE A 177 -15.59 -4.71 4.23
C ILE A 177 -17.11 -4.60 4.24
N ILE A 178 -17.77 -4.98 5.34
CA ILE A 178 -19.22 -4.87 5.50
C ILE A 178 -19.66 -3.42 5.31
N THR A 179 -18.99 -2.48 5.98
CA THR A 179 -19.32 -1.04 5.86
C THR A 179 -19.28 -0.58 4.41
N VAL A 180 -18.29 -1.02 3.62
CA VAL A 180 -18.21 -0.67 2.20
C VAL A 180 -19.38 -1.28 1.45
N VAL A 181 -19.60 -2.60 1.57
CA VAL A 181 -20.65 -3.31 0.84
C VAL A 181 -22.04 -2.78 1.18
N GLU A 182 -22.32 -2.45 2.44
CA GLU A 182 -23.61 -1.90 2.87
C GLU A 182 -23.82 -0.44 2.49
N CYS A 183 -22.74 0.32 2.26
CA CYS A 183 -22.80 1.72 1.86
C CYS A 183 -22.64 1.95 0.35
N SER A 184 -22.42 0.89 -0.44
CA SER A 184 -22.36 0.93 -1.91
C SER A 184 -23.72 0.65 -2.52
#